data_AF-A0A7K2CT71-F1
#
_entry.id   AF-A0A7K2CT71-F1
#
_cell.length_a   1.000
_cell.length_b   1.000
_cell.length_c   1.000
_cell.angle_alpha   90.00
_cell.angle_beta   90.00
_cell.angle_gamma   90.00
#
_symmetry.space_group_name_H-M   'P 1'
#
loop_
_entity.id
_entity.type
_entity.pdbx_description
1 polymer ?
#
loop_
_entity_poly.entity_id
_entity_poly.type
_entity_poly.pdbx_seq_one_letter_code
_entity_poly.pdbx_strand_id
1 'polypeptide(L)'
;DNGSDIEPDLTPFSAGLGHFVNFDKGEFIGRTALERVDRTQLLFGLICPTAVPEAFMSVHFENGPVGHITVGTWSPTLEAGVGYVRFDRPLAGGDWLGQTVFLHDQDGTPHESTVDLLPFIDKEKQLPRAVWSR
;
A
#
# COMPACT_ATOMS: atom_id res chain seq x y z
N ASP A 1 -6.17 -0.70 -9.66
CA ASP A 1 -7.36 -0.22 -10.40
C ASP A 1 -7.68 1.19 -9.90
N ASN A 2 -8.10 2.13 -10.77
CA ASN A 2 -8.54 3.45 -10.31
C ASN A 2 -9.99 3.39 -9.81
N GLY A 3 -10.17 2.82 -8.63
CA GLY A 3 -11.49 2.60 -8.03
C GLY A 3 -11.46 1.70 -6.80
N SER A 4 -10.43 0.85 -6.67
CA SER A 4 -10.15 0.08 -5.45
C SER A 4 -9.07 0.72 -4.59
N ASP A 5 -7.96 1.15 -5.21
CA ASP A 5 -6.74 1.49 -4.47
C ASP A 5 -6.57 3.01 -4.27
N ILE A 6 -7.16 3.79 -5.18
CA ILE A 6 -7.12 5.26 -5.18
C ILE A 6 -8.57 5.74 -5.29
N GLU A 7 -9.09 6.20 -4.16
CA GLU A 7 -10.44 6.72 -4.01
C GLU A 7 -10.43 8.26 -3.91
N PRO A 8 -11.58 8.94 -4.10
CA PRO A 8 -11.66 10.41 -4.04
C PRO A 8 -11.24 11.03 -2.70
N ASP A 9 -11.18 10.24 -1.63
CA ASP A 9 -10.74 10.66 -0.31
C ASP A 9 -9.23 10.47 -0.07
N LEU A 10 -8.51 9.85 -1.01
CA LEU A 10 -7.05 9.75 -1.00
C LEU A 10 -6.41 10.91 -1.77
N THR A 11 -5.36 11.46 -1.19
CA THR A 11 -4.46 12.37 -1.90
C THR A 11 -3.36 11.57 -2.61
N PRO A 12 -2.70 12.16 -3.62
CA PRO A 12 -1.51 11.55 -4.21
C PRO A 12 -0.45 11.21 -3.16
N PHE A 13 -0.34 11.99 -2.07
CA PHE A 13 0.64 11.70 -1.01
C PHE A 13 0.25 10.48 -0.18
N SER A 14 -1.01 10.41 0.27
CA SER A 14 -1.49 9.26 1.05
C SER A 14 -1.48 7.96 0.22
N ALA A 15 -1.61 8.06 -1.11
CA ALA A 15 -1.47 6.95 -2.04
C ALA A 15 -0.02 6.59 -2.41
N GLY A 16 1.00 7.27 -1.87
CA GLY A 16 2.42 7.05 -2.22
C GLY A 16 2.82 7.53 -3.62
N LEU A 17 1.99 8.35 -4.26
CA LEU A 17 2.16 8.93 -5.59
C LEU A 17 2.65 10.39 -5.55
N GLY A 18 3.04 10.89 -4.38
CA GLY A 18 3.46 12.27 -4.19
C GLY A 18 4.61 12.70 -5.11
N HIS A 19 5.50 11.77 -5.49
CA HIS A 19 6.61 12.03 -6.41
C HIS A 19 6.15 12.46 -7.82
N PHE A 20 4.92 12.13 -8.21
CA PHE A 20 4.35 12.52 -9.50
C PHE A 20 3.67 13.91 -9.47
N VAL A 21 3.57 14.55 -8.30
CA VAL A 21 2.98 15.89 -8.16
C VAL A 21 4.04 16.95 -8.47
N ASN A 22 4.00 17.50 -9.67
CA ASN A 22 4.87 18.60 -10.08
C ASN A 22 4.25 19.96 -9.71
N PHE A 23 4.77 20.61 -8.65
CA PHE A 23 4.39 21.97 -8.26
C PHE A 23 5.10 23.07 -9.07
N ASP A 24 6.14 22.76 -9.82
CA ASP A 24 6.89 23.74 -10.62
C ASP A 24 6.23 24.03 -11.97
N LYS A 25 5.28 23.19 -12.40
CA LYS A 25 4.56 23.38 -13.69
C LYS A 25 3.58 24.56 -13.71
N GLY A 26 3.45 25.29 -12.61
CA GLY A 26 2.45 26.36 -12.44
C GLY A 26 1.10 25.84 -11.96
N GLU A 27 0.02 26.53 -12.31
CA GLU A 27 -1.33 26.25 -11.79
C GLU A 27 -1.92 24.94 -12.31
N PHE A 28 -2.61 24.21 -11.43
CA PHE A 28 -3.42 23.05 -11.77
C PHE A 28 -4.54 22.82 -10.75
N ILE A 29 -5.59 22.11 -11.17
CA ILE A 29 -6.73 21.79 -10.30
C ILE A 29 -6.24 21.04 -9.06
N GLY A 30 -6.60 21.53 -7.88
CA GLY A 30 -6.21 20.94 -6.60
C GLY A 30 -4.85 21.39 -6.07
N ARG A 31 -4.08 22.23 -6.79
CA ARG A 31 -2.75 22.71 -6.35
C ARG A 31 -2.77 23.25 -4.92
N THR A 32 -3.57 24.29 -4.66
CA THR A 32 -3.63 24.94 -3.34
C THR A 32 -4.04 23.98 -2.23
N ALA A 33 -4.88 22.98 -2.54
CA ALA A 33 -5.26 21.94 -1.59
C ALA A 33 -4.08 21.00 -1.29
N LEU A 34 -3.36 20.55 -2.32
CA LEU A 34 -2.19 19.69 -2.18
C LEU A 34 -0.99 20.38 -1.51
N GLU A 35 -0.90 21.71 -1.56
CA GLU A 35 0.11 22.47 -0.81
C GLU A 35 -0.11 22.41 0.71
N ARG A 36 -1.35 22.14 1.16
CA ARG A 36 -1.75 22.24 2.57
C ARG A 36 -2.09 20.91 3.23
N VAL A 37 -2.25 19.85 2.45
CA VAL A 37 -2.63 18.54 2.97
C VAL A 37 -1.44 17.81 3.57
N ASP A 38 -1.72 16.89 4.49
CA ASP A 38 -0.75 15.94 5.02
C ASP A 38 -0.14 15.12 3.87
N ARG A 39 1.18 14.90 3.95
CA ARG A 39 1.94 14.14 2.97
C ARG A 39 2.24 12.71 3.39
N THR A 40 1.72 12.28 4.55
CA THR A 40 1.95 10.96 5.10
C THR A 40 1.30 9.88 4.23
N GLN A 41 2.07 8.86 3.89
CA GLN A 41 1.60 7.72 3.10
C GLN A 41 0.73 6.79 3.96
N LEU A 42 -0.37 6.31 3.38
CA LEU A 42 -1.32 5.38 4.01
C LEU A 42 -1.54 4.10 3.19
N LEU A 43 -1.19 4.11 1.90
CA LEU A 43 -1.25 2.94 1.02
C LEU A 43 0.12 2.29 0.90
N PHE A 44 0.21 0.98 1.15
CA PHE A 44 1.45 0.20 1.08
C PHE A 44 1.19 -1.16 0.43
N GLY A 45 2.27 -1.90 0.17
CA GLY A 45 2.19 -3.33 -0.07
C GLY A 45 2.08 -4.11 1.24
N LEU A 46 1.54 -5.31 1.18
CA LEU A 46 1.48 -6.26 2.27
C LEU A 46 1.80 -7.66 1.73
N ILE A 47 2.59 -8.41 2.49
CA ILE A 47 2.96 -9.80 2.20
C ILE A 47 2.46 -10.68 3.34
N CYS A 48 1.69 -11.71 3.00
CA CYS A 48 1.13 -12.69 3.92
C CYS A 48 1.61 -14.10 3.52
N PRO A 49 2.45 -14.77 4.34
CA PRO A 49 2.97 -16.10 3.99
C PRO A 49 1.92 -17.21 3.96
N THR A 50 0.78 -17.04 4.64
CA THR A 50 -0.13 -18.15 4.96
C THR A 50 -1.52 -18.04 4.31
N ALA A 51 -1.87 -16.89 3.75
CA ALA A 51 -3.17 -16.65 3.11
C ALA A 51 -3.05 -15.63 1.98
N VAL A 52 -4.02 -15.67 1.06
CA VAL A 52 -4.17 -14.64 0.02
C VAL A 52 -4.97 -13.47 0.62
N PRO A 53 -4.45 -12.23 0.62
CA PRO A 53 -5.24 -11.08 1.03
C PRO A 53 -6.41 -10.86 0.07
N GLU A 54 -7.60 -10.64 0.62
CA GLU A 54 -8.84 -10.35 -0.12
C GLU A 54 -9.31 -8.93 0.18
N ALA A 55 -9.98 -8.30 -0.79
CA ALA A 55 -10.53 -6.96 -0.62
C ALA A 55 -11.44 -6.88 0.61
N PHE A 56 -11.36 -5.77 1.33
CA PHE A 56 -12.09 -5.48 2.57
C PHE A 56 -11.70 -6.33 3.79
N MET A 57 -10.72 -7.22 3.70
CA MET A 57 -10.17 -7.87 4.91
C MET A 57 -9.61 -6.82 5.86
N SER A 58 -10.00 -6.91 7.13
CA SER A 58 -9.53 -6.02 8.19
C SER A 58 -8.07 -6.31 8.52
N VAL A 59 -7.26 -5.25 8.63
CA VAL A 59 -5.87 -5.32 9.07
C VAL A 59 -5.78 -4.84 10.52
N HIS A 60 -5.22 -5.68 11.38
CA HIS A 60 -5.08 -5.43 12.81
C HIS A 60 -3.64 -5.14 13.18
N PHE A 61 -3.46 -4.20 14.10
CA PHE A 61 -2.17 -3.88 14.72
C PHE A 61 -2.40 -3.55 16.20
N GLU A 62 -1.57 -4.14 17.07
CA GLU A 62 -1.70 -4.06 18.53
C GLU A 62 -3.13 -4.38 19.03
N ASN A 63 -3.90 -3.34 19.35
CA ASN A 63 -5.16 -3.44 20.09
C ASN A 63 -6.41 -3.32 19.21
N GLY A 64 -6.29 -3.32 17.88
CA GLY A 64 -7.47 -3.21 17.03
C GLY A 64 -7.24 -3.10 15.53
N PRO A 65 -8.32 -2.90 14.77
CA PRO A 65 -8.26 -2.64 13.34
C PRO A 65 -7.61 -1.29 13.07
N VAL A 66 -6.76 -1.24 12.05
CA VAL A 66 -6.00 -0.05 11.65
C VAL A 66 -6.10 0.27 10.16
N GLY A 67 -6.79 -0.58 9.40
CA GLY A 67 -6.94 -0.44 7.96
C GLY A 67 -7.56 -1.67 7.34
N HIS A 68 -7.48 -1.75 6.02
CA HIS A 68 -8.04 -2.85 5.25
C HIS A 68 -7.23 -3.12 3.98
N ILE A 69 -7.39 -4.33 3.44
CA ILE A 69 -6.88 -4.70 2.14
C ILE A 69 -7.76 -4.11 1.04
N THR A 70 -7.16 -3.46 0.04
CA THR A 70 -7.91 -2.95 -1.13
C THR A 70 -8.00 -4.00 -2.22
N VAL A 71 -6.91 -4.75 -2.44
CA VAL A 71 -6.82 -5.85 -3.42
C VAL A 71 -5.69 -6.79 -3.02
N GLY A 72 -5.80 -8.06 -3.38
CA GLY A 72 -4.70 -9.00 -3.22
C GLY A 72 -4.76 -10.19 -4.19
N THR A 73 -3.68 -10.96 -4.20
CA THR A 73 -3.48 -12.12 -5.06
C THR A 73 -2.39 -13.04 -4.48
N TRP A 74 -2.24 -14.24 -5.05
CA TRP A 74 -1.10 -15.11 -4.76
C TRP A 74 0.07 -14.75 -5.68
N SER A 75 1.27 -14.59 -5.11
CA SER A 75 2.52 -14.41 -5.86
C SER A 75 3.28 -15.73 -5.94
N PRO A 76 3.36 -16.40 -7.10
CA PRO A 76 4.18 -17.61 -7.25
C PRO A 76 5.67 -17.36 -7.00
N THR A 77 6.17 -16.17 -7.34
CA THR A 77 7.59 -15.83 -7.18
C THR A 77 7.99 -15.65 -5.71
N LEU A 78 7.06 -15.15 -4.88
CA LEU A 78 7.30 -14.95 -3.45
C LEU A 78 6.77 -16.11 -2.60
N GLU A 79 6.04 -17.06 -3.22
CA GLU A 79 5.32 -18.14 -2.54
C GLU A 79 4.50 -17.63 -1.35
N ALA A 80 3.83 -16.48 -1.55
CA ALA A 80 3.08 -15.77 -0.53
C ALA A 80 1.89 -15.02 -1.14
N GLY A 81 0.87 -14.79 -0.33
CA GLY A 81 -0.17 -13.82 -0.65
C GLY A 81 0.39 -12.41 -0.61
N VAL A 82 0.01 -11.58 -1.57
CA VAL A 82 0.41 -10.18 -1.65
C VAL A 82 -0.81 -9.31 -1.89
N GLY A 83 -0.81 -8.11 -1.37
CA GLY A 83 -1.92 -7.18 -1.58
C GLY A 83 -1.56 -5.76 -1.23
N TYR A 84 -2.44 -4.84 -1.61
CA TYR A 84 -2.35 -3.48 -1.15
C TYR A 84 -3.13 -3.30 0.14
N VAL A 85 -2.51 -2.62 1.09
CA VAL A 85 -3.10 -2.28 2.39
C VAL A 85 -3.24 -0.77 2.47
N ARG A 86 -4.43 -0.32 2.86
CA ARG A 86 -4.72 1.09 3.17
C ARG A 86 -4.96 1.21 4.67
N PHE A 87 -4.16 2.03 5.33
CA PHE A 87 -4.33 2.37 6.73
C PHE A 87 -5.26 3.57 6.91
N ASP A 88 -6.04 3.57 7.99
CA ASP A 88 -7.00 4.65 8.29
C ASP A 88 -6.30 5.93 8.74
N ARG A 89 -5.08 5.80 9.30
CA ARG A 89 -4.29 6.88 9.88
C ARG A 89 -2.80 6.55 9.89
N PRO A 90 -1.92 7.55 10.01
CA PRO A 90 -0.49 7.33 10.26
C PRO A 90 -0.24 6.50 11.52
N LEU A 91 0.85 5.73 11.52
CA LEU A 91 1.34 5.07 12.73
C LEU A 91 1.85 6.11 13.73
N ALA A 92 1.39 6.04 14.97
CA ALA A 92 1.83 6.95 16.01
C ALA A 92 3.31 6.72 16.33
N GLY A 93 4.14 7.74 16.11
CA GLY A 93 5.57 7.69 16.45
C GLY A 93 6.45 6.88 15.49
N GLY A 94 5.96 6.55 14.30
CA GLY A 94 6.72 5.78 13.32
C GLY A 94 6.12 5.76 11.92
N ASP A 95 6.48 4.73 11.15
CA ASP A 95 5.98 4.45 9.81
C ASP A 95 5.41 3.02 9.77
N TRP A 96 4.37 2.82 8.97
CA TRP A 96 3.79 1.50 8.71
C TRP A 96 4.74 0.58 7.97
N LEU A 97 5.68 1.11 7.19
CA LEU A 97 6.64 0.30 6.46
C LEU A 97 7.46 -0.60 7.41
N GLY A 98 7.49 -1.90 7.09
CA GLY A 98 8.23 -2.90 7.85
C GLY A 98 7.52 -3.40 9.11
N GLN A 99 6.33 -2.87 9.43
CA GLN A 99 5.55 -3.36 10.56
C GLN A 99 4.97 -4.74 10.29
N THR A 100 4.89 -5.55 11.35
CA THR A 100 4.11 -6.78 11.38
C THR A 100 2.66 -6.45 11.76
N VAL A 101 1.72 -6.87 10.92
CA VAL A 101 0.28 -6.71 11.11
C VAL A 101 -0.43 -8.06 10.96
N PHE A 102 -1.69 -8.13 11.34
CA PHE A 102 -2.48 -9.37 11.26
C PHE A 102 -3.69 -9.18 10.35
N LEU A 103 -3.82 -10.06 9.35
CA LEU A 103 -5.05 -10.22 8.58
C LEU A 103 -5.96 -11.21 9.28
N HIS A 104 -7.23 -10.88 9.44
CA HIS A 104 -8.21 -11.84 9.96
C HIS A 104 -9.05 -12.35 8.79
N ASP A 105 -9.08 -13.67 8.59
CA ASP A 105 -9.95 -14.31 7.61
C ASP A 105 -11.42 -14.31 8.05
N GLN A 106 -12.30 -14.91 7.23
CA GLN A 106 -13.74 -14.97 7.52
C GLN A 106 -14.06 -15.78 8.78
N ASP A 107 -13.16 -16.69 9.18
CA ASP A 107 -13.28 -17.49 10.40
C ASP A 107 -12.64 -16.79 11.62
N GLY A 108 -12.03 -15.61 11.41
CA GLY A 108 -11.33 -14.84 12.44
C GLY A 108 -9.92 -15.35 12.74
N THR A 109 -9.39 -16.25 11.91
CA THR A 109 -8.02 -16.75 12.03
C THR A 109 -7.03 -15.63 11.71
N PRO A 110 -6.07 -15.33 12.61
CA PRO A 110 -5.06 -14.32 12.34
C PRO A 110 -3.94 -14.87 11.46
N HIS A 111 -3.61 -14.14 10.42
CA HIS A 111 -2.48 -14.38 9.53
C HIS A 111 -1.47 -13.25 9.66
N GLU A 112 -0.31 -13.57 10.25
CA GLU A 112 0.80 -12.64 10.37
C GLU A 112 1.26 -12.20 8.97
N SER A 113 1.41 -10.89 8.79
CA SER A 113 1.73 -10.25 7.52
C SER A 113 2.71 -9.10 7.73
N THR A 114 3.53 -8.81 6.72
CA THR A 114 4.49 -7.70 6.77
C THR A 114 4.09 -6.60 5.80
N VAL A 115 4.09 -5.36 6.27
CA VAL A 115 3.92 -4.18 5.41
C VAL A 115 5.21 -3.89 4.66
N ASP A 116 5.15 -3.76 3.34
CA ASP A 116 6.32 -3.61 2.48
C ASP A 116 6.16 -2.51 1.40
N LEU A 117 7.28 -2.11 0.81
CA LEU A 117 7.34 -1.21 -0.33
C LEU A 117 6.94 -1.88 -1.63
N LEU A 118 6.38 -1.06 -2.52
CA LEU A 118 6.11 -1.41 -3.90
C LEU A 118 7.28 -0.99 -4.82
N PRO A 119 7.60 -1.77 -5.86
CA PRO A 119 7.02 -3.07 -6.20
C PRO A 119 7.53 -4.18 -5.26
N PHE A 120 6.74 -5.24 -5.08
CA PHE A 120 7.10 -6.38 -4.22
C PHE A 120 8.37 -7.12 -4.67
N ILE A 121 8.61 -7.15 -5.99
CA ILE A 121 9.75 -7.79 -6.63
C ILE A 121 10.45 -6.72 -7.46
N ASP A 122 11.78 -6.83 -7.57
CA ASP A 122 12.60 -5.88 -8.34
C ASP A 122 12.43 -4.44 -7.85
N LYS A 123 12.69 -4.23 -6.55
CA LYS A 123 12.57 -2.91 -5.89
C LYS A 123 13.40 -1.84 -6.59
N GLU A 124 14.51 -2.22 -7.20
CA GLU A 124 15.40 -1.35 -7.96
C GLU A 124 14.96 -1.12 -9.42
N LYS A 125 13.92 -1.81 -9.89
CA LYS A 125 13.33 -1.68 -11.24
C LYS A 125 14.36 -1.97 -12.33
N GLN A 126 15.18 -3.00 -12.16
CA GLN A 126 16.21 -3.43 -13.11
C GLN A 126 15.63 -4.28 -14.24
N LEU A 127 14.60 -5.09 -13.98
CA LEU A 127 13.96 -5.94 -14.99
C LEU A 127 13.46 -5.15 -16.22
N PRO A 128 12.70 -4.04 -16.07
CA PRO A 128 12.27 -3.26 -17.23
C PRO A 128 13.42 -2.48 -17.91
N ARG A 129 14.59 -2.37 -17.27
CA ARG A 129 15.77 -1.67 -17.82
C ARG A 129 16.74 -2.60 -18.53
N ALA A 130 16.59 -3.91 -18.36
CA ALA A 130 17.41 -4.89 -19.04
C ALA A 130 17.27 -4.72 -20.55
N VAL A 131 18.39 -4.73 -21.28
CA VAL A 131 18.38 -4.75 -22.74
C VAL A 131 17.99 -6.16 -23.16
N TRP A 132 16.85 -6.31 -23.80
CA TRP A 132 16.36 -7.59 -24.29
C TRP A 132 17.14 -7.94 -25.56
N SER A 133 18.29 -8.62 -25.42
CA SER A 133 18.97 -9.23 -26.56
C SER A 133 18.16 -10.43 -27.03
N ARG A 134 17.65 -10.37 -28.27
CA ARG A 134 17.06 -11.52 -28.98
C ARG A 134 18.14 -12.48 -29.46
#